data_AF-A0A2W7I054-F1
#
_entry.id   AF-A0A2W7I054-F1
#
_cell.length_a   1.000
_cell.length_b   1.000
_cell.length_c   1.000
_cell.angle_alpha   90.00
_cell.angle_beta   90.00
_cell.angle_gamma   90.00
#
_symmetry.space_group_name_H-M   'P 1'
#
loop_
_entity.id
_entity.type
_entity.pdbx_description
1 polymer ?
#
loop_
_entity_poly.entity_id
_entity_poly.type
_entity_poly.pdbx_seq_one_letter_code
_entity_poly.pdbx_strand_id
1 'polypeptide(L)'
;MISDRALDAPVEQIDARIHQGFSAALEARGFRADSQQQQAIDTLAQWLQGWCAGRRGWLRKPLAGVYLWGGVGRGKSFVMDAFFAAAPLRAKRRVHFHAFLQELQQRMQAFAGQPDPLVLAIRALAKDIRLLCFDEFHVHDIGDAMLLRRLLDVLVEEGVGLVMTSNYPPTGLCPNPLYRERFTPAIEILEKRFTVLALDAGTDYRELPGNAQQWGEYLWPQSAGGLAYLENWLALGEQAQRDQLLSVNHHPLQVRALAPGRAWLEFAELCGNAHSTADFLWLLQRYPRLALSGVPSLDSQPTDACQRFINLVDIAYDAGAELLLCSEFSLERLCRGSAHQDFVRTRSRLGQLHKRKLVTTEGAGPEVRAACHKDC
;
A
#
# COMPACT_ATOMS: atom_id res chain seq x y z
N MET A 1 -30.22 -11.85 -11.76
CA MET A 1 -31.18 -11.17 -10.86
C MET A 1 -30.85 -11.61 -9.46
N ILE A 2 -30.74 -10.69 -8.50
CA ILE A 2 -30.43 -11.03 -7.11
C ILE A 2 -31.71 -11.61 -6.50
N SER A 3 -31.66 -12.82 -5.96
CA SER A 3 -32.79 -13.35 -5.18
C SER A 3 -32.84 -12.64 -3.84
N ASP A 4 -34.04 -12.26 -3.37
CA ASP A 4 -34.26 -11.66 -2.05
C ASP A 4 -33.64 -12.48 -0.91
N ARG A 5 -33.50 -13.80 -1.08
CA ARG A 5 -32.86 -14.68 -0.09
C ARG A 5 -31.37 -14.38 0.16
N ALA A 6 -30.71 -13.63 -0.72
CA ALA A 6 -29.30 -13.25 -0.58
C ALA A 6 -29.12 -11.93 0.19
N LEU A 7 -30.21 -11.17 0.41
CA LEU A 7 -30.21 -9.88 1.08
C LEU A 7 -30.69 -10.03 2.53
N ASP A 8 -30.11 -9.24 3.43
CA ASP A 8 -30.58 -9.13 4.82
C ASP A 8 -31.62 -8.01 5.01
N ALA A 9 -31.78 -7.13 4.02
CA ALA A 9 -32.72 -6.02 4.03
C ALA A 9 -33.42 -5.86 2.67
N PRO A 10 -34.65 -5.30 2.63
CA PRO A 10 -35.33 -5.00 1.37
C PRO A 10 -34.50 -4.09 0.46
N VAL A 11 -34.58 -4.31 -0.86
CA VAL A 11 -33.81 -3.55 -1.87
C VAL A 11 -34.05 -2.05 -1.77
N GLU A 12 -35.29 -1.63 -1.48
CA GLU A 12 -35.69 -0.22 -1.35
C GLU A 12 -35.06 0.52 -0.16
N GLN A 13 -34.45 -0.21 0.78
CA GLN A 13 -33.83 0.36 1.98
C GLN A 13 -32.30 0.32 1.94
N ILE A 14 -31.69 -0.22 0.88
CA ILE A 14 -30.23 -0.38 0.78
C ILE A 14 -29.53 0.96 0.87
N ASP A 15 -30.04 1.96 0.15
CA ASP A 15 -29.46 3.31 0.11
C ASP A 15 -29.47 3.96 1.50
N ALA A 16 -30.65 4.04 2.13
CA ALA A 16 -30.82 4.59 3.48
C ALA A 16 -29.95 3.86 4.53
N ARG A 17 -29.84 2.53 4.43
CA ARG A 17 -29.00 1.73 5.34
C ARG A 17 -27.52 2.07 5.20
N ILE A 18 -27.04 2.25 3.98
CA ILE A 18 -25.64 2.63 3.73
C ILE A 18 -25.36 4.02 4.31
N HIS A 19 -26.24 4.99 4.08
CA HIS A 19 -26.12 6.33 4.67
C HIS A 19 -26.10 6.29 6.20
N GLN A 20 -27.05 5.57 6.82
CA GLN A 20 -27.10 5.45 8.27
C GLN A 20 -25.83 4.80 8.85
N GLY A 21 -25.33 3.73 8.21
CA GLY A 21 -24.10 3.07 8.61
C GLY A 21 -22.88 3.97 8.50
N PHE A 22 -22.81 4.80 7.46
CA PHE A 22 -21.74 5.77 7.28
C PHE A 22 -21.78 6.88 8.33
N SER A 23 -22.95 7.47 8.60
CA SER A 23 -23.12 8.46 9.66
C SER A 23 -22.73 7.92 11.03
N ALA A 24 -23.16 6.69 11.37
CA ALA A 24 -22.77 6.05 12.62
C ALA A 24 -21.26 5.80 12.71
N ALA A 25 -20.60 5.42 11.61
CA ALA A 25 -19.15 5.22 11.57
C ALA A 25 -18.36 6.52 11.74
N LEU A 26 -18.87 7.65 11.22
CA LEU A 26 -18.30 8.98 11.41
C LEU A 26 -18.41 9.41 12.87
N GLU A 27 -19.61 9.29 13.46
CA GLU A 27 -19.88 9.64 14.86
C GLU A 27 -18.99 8.85 15.82
N ALA A 28 -18.86 7.54 15.61
CA ALA A 28 -18.03 6.67 16.44
C ALA A 28 -16.53 7.06 16.43
N ARG A 29 -16.05 7.67 15.35
CA ARG A 29 -14.66 8.15 15.22
C ARG A 29 -14.50 9.64 15.53
N GLY A 30 -15.60 10.35 15.82
CA GLY A 30 -15.59 11.80 16.01
C GLY A 30 -15.22 12.58 14.74
N PHE A 31 -15.43 12.00 13.56
CA PHE A 31 -15.08 12.59 12.28
C PHE A 31 -16.29 13.30 11.65
N ARG A 32 -16.02 14.28 10.79
CA ARG A 32 -17.01 14.85 9.88
C ARG A 32 -16.62 14.48 8.46
N ALA A 33 -17.56 13.93 7.70
CA ALA A 33 -17.30 13.64 6.29
C ALA A 33 -17.08 14.94 5.51
N ASP A 34 -16.11 14.90 4.60
CA ASP A 34 -16.01 15.90 3.55
C ASP A 34 -17.01 15.61 2.42
N SER A 35 -17.18 16.57 1.51
CA SER A 35 -18.14 16.47 0.41
C SER A 35 -17.82 15.33 -0.56
N GLN A 36 -16.55 14.94 -0.72
CA GLN A 36 -16.17 13.86 -1.63
C GLN A 36 -16.44 12.49 -1.01
N GLN A 37 -16.22 12.33 0.30
CA GLN A 37 -16.60 11.13 1.03
C GLN A 37 -18.11 10.93 1.03
N GLN A 38 -18.88 12.01 1.20
CA GLN A 38 -20.33 11.95 1.07
C GLN A 38 -20.73 11.52 -0.35
N GLN A 39 -20.17 12.15 -1.38
CA GLN A 39 -20.43 11.78 -2.77
C GLN A 39 -20.05 10.31 -3.07
N ALA A 40 -18.95 9.81 -2.50
CA ALA A 40 -18.52 8.43 -2.66
C ALA A 40 -19.54 7.47 -2.05
N ILE A 41 -20.05 7.76 -0.86
CA ILE A 41 -21.08 6.96 -0.19
C ILE A 41 -22.41 7.04 -0.94
N ASP A 42 -22.83 8.21 -1.40
CA ASP A 42 -24.03 8.39 -2.24
C ASP A 42 -23.93 7.54 -3.51
N THR A 43 -22.77 7.55 -4.17
CA THR A 43 -22.52 6.77 -5.39
C THR A 43 -22.57 5.27 -5.10
N LEU A 44 -21.93 4.82 -4.02
CA LEU A 44 -21.91 3.42 -3.61
C LEU A 44 -23.31 2.91 -3.22
N ALA A 45 -24.08 3.72 -2.50
CA ALA A 45 -25.45 3.45 -2.07
C ALA A 45 -26.37 3.27 -3.27
N GLN A 46 -26.38 4.26 -4.17
CA GLN A 46 -27.19 4.23 -5.40
C GLN A 46 -26.78 3.08 -6.32
N TRP A 47 -25.47 2.85 -6.48
CA TRP A 47 -24.97 1.73 -7.27
C TRP A 47 -25.42 0.39 -6.69
N LEU A 48 -25.23 0.15 -5.39
CA LEU A 48 -25.60 -1.13 -4.79
C LEU A 48 -27.11 -1.37 -4.86
N GLN A 49 -27.91 -0.34 -4.57
CA GLN A 49 -29.38 -0.42 -4.68
C GLN A 49 -29.82 -0.74 -6.11
N GLY A 50 -29.30 -0.02 -7.10
CA GLY A 50 -29.62 -0.24 -8.52
C GLY A 50 -29.14 -1.60 -9.03
N TRP A 51 -27.95 -2.03 -8.61
CA TRP A 51 -27.39 -3.34 -8.94
C TRP A 51 -28.23 -4.48 -8.32
N CYS A 52 -28.68 -4.31 -7.07
CA CYS A 52 -29.56 -5.26 -6.38
C CYS A 52 -30.97 -5.33 -6.97
N ALA A 53 -31.54 -4.19 -7.34
CA ALA A 53 -32.84 -4.11 -8.01
C ALA A 53 -32.87 -4.80 -9.38
N GLY A 54 -31.69 -5.04 -9.98
CA GLY A 54 -31.59 -5.69 -11.28
C GLY A 54 -32.03 -4.81 -12.45
N ARG A 55 -32.28 -5.41 -13.62
CA ARG A 55 -32.58 -4.67 -14.85
C ARG A 55 -34.00 -4.09 -14.80
N ARG A 56 -34.12 -2.75 -14.82
CA ARG A 56 -35.40 -2.05 -15.08
C ARG A 56 -35.68 -1.79 -16.57
N GLY A 57 -34.90 -2.37 -17.50
CA GLY A 57 -35.14 -2.24 -18.94
C GLY A 57 -34.17 -3.04 -19.81
N TRP A 58 -34.53 -3.24 -21.09
CA TRP A 58 -33.76 -3.99 -22.10
C TRP A 58 -32.47 -3.27 -22.57
N LEU A 59 -32.37 -1.95 -22.34
CA LEU A 59 -31.40 -1.10 -23.05
C LEU A 59 -30.04 -0.89 -22.38
N ARG A 60 -29.84 -1.19 -21.07
CA ARG A 60 -28.51 -1.04 -20.43
C ARG A 60 -28.23 -2.11 -19.37
N LYS A 61 -27.06 -2.76 -19.47
CA LYS A 61 -26.50 -3.58 -18.37
C LYS A 61 -26.09 -2.64 -17.22
N PRO A 62 -26.42 -2.96 -15.96
CA PRO A 62 -25.95 -2.17 -14.82
C PRO A 62 -24.42 -2.18 -14.76
N LEU A 63 -23.84 -1.09 -14.23
CA LEU A 63 -22.41 -1.01 -13.96
C LEU A 63 -22.01 -2.15 -13.01
N ALA A 64 -20.85 -2.73 -13.29
CA ALA A 64 -20.35 -3.87 -12.52
C ALA A 64 -19.77 -3.46 -11.17
N GLY A 65 -19.41 -2.19 -11.00
CA GLY A 65 -18.74 -1.75 -9.78
C GLY A 65 -18.49 -0.26 -9.65
N VAL A 66 -17.82 0.07 -8.55
CA VAL A 66 -17.33 1.41 -8.23
C VAL A 66 -15.82 1.34 -7.97
N TYR A 67 -15.06 2.22 -8.61
CA TYR A 67 -13.63 2.38 -8.45
C TYR A 67 -13.33 3.72 -7.79
N LEU A 68 -12.93 3.68 -6.53
CA LEU A 68 -12.56 4.85 -5.74
C LEU A 68 -11.04 5.03 -5.79
N TRP A 69 -10.58 6.22 -6.14
CA TRP A 69 -9.15 6.53 -6.14
C TRP A 69 -8.82 7.89 -5.57
N GLY A 70 -7.58 8.08 -5.15
CA GLY A 70 -7.09 9.34 -4.60
C GLY A 70 -5.84 9.13 -3.78
N GLY A 71 -5.13 10.20 -3.41
CA GLY A 71 -3.90 10.11 -2.63
C GLY A 71 -4.04 9.39 -1.29
N VAL A 72 -2.90 9.13 -0.65
CA VAL A 72 -2.82 8.54 0.68
C VAL A 72 -3.56 9.45 1.69
N GLY A 73 -4.17 8.87 2.74
CA GLY A 73 -4.77 9.67 3.83
C GLY A 73 -6.15 10.27 3.56
N ARG A 74 -6.69 10.12 2.34
CA ARG A 74 -8.00 10.67 1.92
C ARG A 74 -9.25 9.94 2.44
N GLY A 75 -9.10 8.94 3.31
CA GLY A 75 -10.22 8.21 3.90
C GLY A 75 -10.91 7.18 2.99
N LYS A 76 -10.29 6.78 1.86
CA LYS A 76 -10.81 5.73 0.95
C LYS A 76 -11.15 4.42 1.68
N SER A 77 -10.24 3.93 2.51
CA SER A 77 -10.44 2.71 3.29
C SER A 77 -11.55 2.88 4.33
N PHE A 78 -11.75 4.08 4.89
CA PHE A 78 -12.85 4.36 5.81
C PHE A 78 -14.22 4.34 5.09
N VAL A 79 -14.33 4.98 3.92
CA VAL A 79 -15.52 4.89 3.07
C VAL A 79 -15.83 3.43 2.72
N MET A 80 -14.80 2.66 2.34
CA MET A 80 -14.91 1.22 2.07
C MET A 80 -15.35 0.43 3.33
N ASP A 81 -14.78 0.71 4.51
CA ASP A 81 -15.14 0.08 5.79
C ASP A 81 -16.64 0.25 6.06
N ALA A 82 -17.11 1.49 6.01
CA ALA A 82 -18.48 1.85 6.33
C ALA A 82 -19.47 1.23 5.33
N PHE A 83 -19.17 1.34 4.03
CA PHE A 83 -19.98 0.72 2.99
C PHE A 83 -20.03 -0.81 3.15
N PHE A 84 -18.87 -1.46 3.31
CA PHE A 84 -18.81 -2.91 3.43
C PHE A 84 -19.57 -3.41 4.65
N ALA A 85 -19.47 -2.72 5.80
CA ALA A 85 -20.24 -3.05 7.00
C ALA A 85 -21.75 -2.91 6.78
N ALA A 86 -22.18 -1.81 6.16
CA ALA A 86 -23.61 -1.49 5.97
C ALA A 86 -24.29 -2.30 4.85
N ALA A 87 -23.54 -2.74 3.83
CA ALA A 87 -24.06 -3.49 2.68
C ALA A 87 -24.84 -4.75 3.13
N PRO A 88 -26.15 -4.87 2.82
CA PRO A 88 -27.01 -5.94 3.35
C PRO A 88 -26.90 -7.24 2.53
N LEU A 89 -25.68 -7.68 2.24
CA LEU A 89 -25.37 -8.92 1.54
C LEU A 89 -24.64 -9.87 2.48
N ARG A 90 -25.10 -11.13 2.55
CA ARG A 90 -24.42 -12.19 3.31
C ARG A 90 -23.12 -12.63 2.65
N ALA A 91 -23.21 -12.89 1.34
CA ALA A 91 -22.10 -13.33 0.51
C ALA A 91 -21.26 -12.14 0.05
N LYS A 92 -20.60 -11.45 0.99
CA LYS A 92 -19.68 -10.34 0.71
C LYS A 92 -18.30 -10.66 1.23
N ARG A 93 -17.27 -10.26 0.49
CA ARG A 93 -15.87 -10.46 0.84
C ARG A 93 -15.10 -9.17 0.63
N ARG A 94 -14.23 -8.83 1.58
CA ARG A 94 -13.22 -7.79 1.43
C ARG A 94 -11.84 -8.38 1.60
N VAL A 95 -10.90 -7.95 0.76
CA VAL A 95 -9.54 -8.49 0.71
C VAL A 95 -8.59 -7.50 0.05
N HIS A 96 -7.32 -7.48 0.46
CA HIS A 96 -6.27 -6.75 -0.27
C HIS A 96 -6.05 -7.41 -1.63
N PHE A 97 -5.89 -6.61 -2.69
CA PHE A 97 -5.81 -7.13 -4.06
C PHE A 97 -4.67 -8.16 -4.26
N HIS A 98 -3.48 -7.90 -3.72
CA HIS A 98 -2.35 -8.83 -3.84
C HIS A 98 -2.59 -10.17 -3.13
N ALA A 99 -3.17 -10.15 -1.93
CA ALA A 99 -3.52 -11.36 -1.19
C ALA A 99 -4.54 -12.22 -1.96
N PHE A 100 -5.48 -11.57 -2.65
CA PHE A 100 -6.42 -12.26 -3.51
C PHE A 100 -5.76 -12.89 -4.75
N LEU A 101 -4.81 -12.22 -5.39
CA LEU A 101 -4.06 -12.79 -6.51
C LEU A 101 -3.25 -14.02 -6.10
N GLN A 102 -2.59 -13.97 -4.93
CA GLN A 102 -1.87 -15.13 -4.38
C GLN A 102 -2.81 -16.31 -4.14
N GLU A 103 -3.97 -16.08 -3.51
CA GLU A 103 -4.97 -17.11 -3.30
C GLU A 103 -5.47 -17.69 -4.63
N LEU A 104 -5.71 -16.83 -5.63
CA LEU A 104 -6.16 -17.24 -6.95
C LEU A 104 -5.13 -18.16 -7.62
N GLN A 105 -3.85 -17.78 -7.58
CA GLN A 105 -2.75 -18.59 -8.11
C GLN A 105 -2.64 -19.95 -7.41
N GLN A 106 -2.81 -19.99 -6.08
CA GLN A 106 -2.84 -21.25 -5.33
C GLN A 106 -4.03 -22.13 -5.77
N ARG A 107 -5.23 -21.55 -5.90
CA ARG A 107 -6.43 -22.28 -6.35
C ARG A 107 -6.34 -22.79 -7.77
N MET A 108 -5.60 -22.11 -8.65
CA MET A 108 -5.34 -22.59 -10.02
C MET A 108 -4.65 -23.96 -10.05
N GLN A 109 -3.89 -24.32 -9.01
CA GLN A 109 -3.22 -25.63 -8.93
C GLN A 109 -4.23 -26.79 -8.92
N ALA A 110 -5.41 -26.60 -8.34
CA ALA A 110 -6.48 -27.61 -8.34
C ALA A 110 -7.07 -27.88 -9.73
N PHE A 111 -6.83 -26.97 -10.69
CA PHE A 111 -7.27 -27.08 -12.07
C PHE A 111 -6.10 -27.32 -13.04
N ALA A 112 -4.92 -27.70 -12.52
CA ALA A 112 -3.75 -27.98 -13.34
C ALA A 112 -4.05 -29.04 -14.42
N GLY A 113 -3.61 -28.80 -15.65
CA GLY A 113 -3.87 -29.67 -16.81
C GLY A 113 -5.25 -29.48 -17.46
N GLN A 114 -6.13 -28.67 -16.89
CA GLN A 114 -7.41 -28.31 -17.52
C GLN A 114 -7.26 -27.10 -18.45
N PRO A 115 -8.13 -26.95 -19.46
CA PRO A 115 -8.17 -25.75 -20.27
C PRO A 115 -8.61 -24.54 -19.42
N ASP A 116 -7.78 -23.50 -19.42
CA ASP A 116 -8.02 -22.22 -18.73
C ASP A 116 -8.23 -22.33 -17.19
N PRO A 117 -7.21 -22.81 -16.46
CA PRO A 117 -7.30 -23.01 -15.00
C PRO A 117 -7.59 -21.71 -14.24
N LEU A 118 -7.19 -20.56 -14.79
CA LEU A 118 -7.48 -19.24 -14.24
C LEU A 118 -8.99 -18.97 -14.21
N VAL A 119 -9.67 -19.12 -15.35
CA VAL A 119 -11.13 -18.89 -15.44
C VAL A 119 -11.87 -19.84 -14.51
N LEU A 120 -11.46 -21.10 -14.45
CA LEU A 120 -12.07 -22.10 -13.56
C LEU A 120 -11.91 -21.70 -12.08
N ALA A 121 -10.73 -21.26 -11.68
CA ALA A 121 -10.46 -20.81 -10.32
C ALA A 121 -11.26 -19.55 -9.96
N ILE A 122 -11.36 -18.56 -10.87
CA ILE A 122 -12.18 -17.35 -10.66
C ILE A 122 -13.66 -17.71 -10.53
N ARG A 123 -14.19 -18.58 -11.40
CA ARG A 123 -15.59 -19.05 -11.32
C ARG A 123 -15.87 -19.79 -10.03
N ALA A 124 -14.94 -20.63 -9.58
CA ALA A 124 -15.07 -21.32 -8.30
C ALA A 124 -15.14 -20.33 -7.13
N LEU A 125 -14.32 -19.28 -7.13
CA LEU A 125 -14.38 -18.20 -6.15
C LEU A 125 -15.69 -17.38 -6.24
N ALA A 126 -16.15 -17.08 -7.45
CA ALA A 126 -17.32 -16.24 -7.69
C ALA A 126 -18.64 -16.87 -7.19
N LYS A 127 -18.72 -18.21 -7.10
CA LYS A 127 -19.92 -18.93 -6.63
C LYS A 127 -20.37 -18.47 -5.25
N ASP A 128 -19.43 -18.19 -4.36
CA ASP A 128 -19.70 -17.87 -2.96
C ASP A 128 -19.62 -16.37 -2.67
N ILE A 129 -19.34 -15.54 -3.68
CA ILE A 129 -19.09 -14.10 -3.51
C ILE A 129 -20.04 -13.30 -4.41
N ARG A 130 -20.93 -12.53 -3.79
CA ARG A 130 -21.85 -11.62 -4.47
C ARG A 130 -21.32 -10.20 -4.55
N LEU A 131 -20.65 -9.74 -3.49
CA LEU A 131 -19.96 -8.45 -3.45
C LEU A 131 -18.51 -8.69 -3.08
N LEU A 132 -17.59 -8.23 -3.93
CA LEU A 132 -16.16 -8.31 -3.71
C LEU A 132 -15.58 -6.90 -3.64
N CYS A 133 -15.01 -6.59 -2.47
CA CYS A 133 -14.36 -5.33 -2.17
C CYS A 133 -12.84 -5.54 -2.18
N PHE A 134 -12.16 -4.98 -3.17
CA PHE A 134 -10.70 -4.95 -3.20
C PHE A 134 -10.18 -3.70 -2.51
N ASP A 135 -9.40 -3.89 -1.47
CA ASP A 135 -8.57 -2.81 -0.92
C ASP A 135 -7.23 -2.76 -1.65
N GLU A 136 -6.66 -1.56 -1.74
CA GLU A 136 -5.35 -1.31 -2.34
C GLU A 136 -5.19 -1.95 -3.73
N PHE A 137 -6.12 -1.63 -4.63
CA PHE A 137 -6.13 -2.10 -6.01
C PHE A 137 -5.02 -1.39 -6.82
N HIS A 138 -3.81 -1.89 -6.70
CA HIS A 138 -2.65 -1.47 -7.48
C HIS A 138 -1.76 -2.67 -7.76
N VAL A 139 -1.15 -2.68 -8.94
CA VAL A 139 -0.39 -3.82 -9.45
C VAL A 139 1.07 -3.41 -9.56
N HIS A 140 1.95 -4.21 -8.95
CA HIS A 140 3.37 -3.94 -8.92
C HIS A 140 4.20 -4.91 -9.78
N ASP A 141 3.57 -5.99 -10.26
CA ASP A 141 4.23 -7.03 -11.07
C ASP A 141 3.64 -7.08 -12.48
N ILE A 142 4.52 -7.42 -13.44
CA ILE A 142 4.25 -7.58 -14.86
C ILE A 142 3.40 -8.83 -15.13
N GLY A 143 3.59 -9.90 -14.35
CA GLY A 143 2.87 -11.17 -14.50
C GLY A 143 1.37 -11.04 -14.22
N ASP A 144 1.00 -10.11 -13.36
CA ASP A 144 -0.37 -9.87 -12.91
C ASP A 144 -1.22 -9.13 -13.96
N ALA A 145 -0.61 -8.46 -14.94
CA ALA A 145 -1.33 -7.70 -15.96
C ALA A 145 -2.29 -8.58 -16.79
N MET A 146 -1.82 -9.78 -17.17
CA MET A 146 -2.62 -10.74 -17.94
C MET A 146 -3.71 -11.40 -17.08
N LEU A 147 -3.42 -11.61 -15.80
CA LEU A 147 -4.38 -12.13 -14.83
C LEU A 147 -5.50 -11.11 -14.57
N LEU A 148 -5.15 -9.82 -14.46
CA LEU A 148 -6.06 -8.77 -14.08
C LEU A 148 -7.22 -8.61 -15.06
N ARG A 149 -6.93 -8.55 -16.36
CA ARG A 149 -7.97 -8.45 -17.38
C ARG A 149 -8.96 -9.60 -17.27
N ARG A 150 -8.45 -10.85 -17.29
CA ARG A 150 -9.30 -12.05 -17.23
C ARG A 150 -10.07 -12.13 -15.92
N LEU A 151 -9.45 -11.72 -14.82
CA LEU A 151 -10.10 -11.64 -13.51
C LEU A 151 -11.32 -10.72 -13.55
N LEU A 152 -11.14 -9.49 -14.04
CA LEU A 152 -12.23 -8.52 -14.15
C LEU A 152 -13.32 -9.03 -15.10
N ASP A 153 -12.95 -9.52 -16.29
CA ASP A 153 -13.89 -10.04 -17.27
C ASP A 153 -14.78 -11.14 -16.66
N VAL A 154 -14.17 -12.17 -16.05
CA VAL A 154 -14.91 -13.29 -15.47
C VAL A 154 -15.76 -12.85 -14.28
N LEU A 155 -15.25 -12.05 -13.34
CA LEU A 155 -16.04 -11.58 -12.19
C LEU A 155 -17.27 -10.76 -12.64
N VAL A 156 -17.08 -9.93 -13.67
CA VAL A 156 -18.15 -9.11 -14.26
C VAL A 156 -19.17 -9.98 -14.99
N GLU A 157 -18.74 -11.04 -15.68
CA GLU A 157 -19.61 -12.01 -16.36
C GLU A 157 -20.42 -12.87 -15.38
N GLU A 158 -19.78 -13.35 -14.31
CA GLU A 158 -20.43 -14.09 -13.22
C GLU A 158 -21.37 -13.18 -12.38
N GLY A 159 -21.36 -11.87 -12.67
CA GLY A 159 -22.26 -10.90 -12.06
C GLY A 159 -21.93 -10.62 -10.59
N VAL A 160 -20.64 -10.66 -10.24
CA VAL A 160 -20.13 -10.22 -8.94
C VAL A 160 -20.10 -8.69 -8.92
N GLY A 161 -20.65 -8.08 -7.87
CA GLY A 161 -20.55 -6.64 -7.64
C GLY A 161 -19.15 -6.30 -7.14
N LEU A 162 -18.49 -5.30 -7.73
CA LEU A 162 -17.11 -4.98 -7.44
C LEU A 162 -16.96 -3.57 -6.86
N VAL A 163 -16.24 -3.45 -5.76
CA VAL A 163 -15.82 -2.14 -5.25
C VAL A 163 -14.31 -2.15 -5.03
N MET A 164 -13.64 -1.11 -5.47
CA MET A 164 -12.17 -1.04 -5.47
C MET A 164 -11.71 0.29 -4.87
N THR A 165 -10.68 0.24 -4.01
CA THR A 165 -9.96 1.43 -3.55
C THR A 165 -8.53 1.41 -4.05
N SER A 166 -8.06 2.51 -4.65
CA SER A 166 -6.68 2.62 -5.17
C SER A 166 -6.06 3.98 -4.88
N ASN A 167 -4.73 4.04 -4.84
CA ASN A 167 -4.00 5.30 -4.80
C ASN A 167 -3.86 5.95 -6.19
N TYR A 168 -4.27 5.25 -7.25
CA TYR A 168 -4.09 5.70 -8.62
C TYR A 168 -5.41 5.67 -9.40
N PRO A 169 -5.63 6.60 -10.34
CA PRO A 169 -6.70 6.45 -11.32
C PRO A 169 -6.47 5.19 -12.17
N PRO A 170 -7.50 4.65 -12.86
CA PRO A 170 -7.34 3.46 -13.70
C PRO A 170 -6.17 3.58 -14.70
N THR A 171 -6.02 4.73 -15.35
CA THR A 171 -4.92 5.01 -16.28
C THR A 171 -3.53 5.03 -15.63
N GLY A 172 -3.46 5.19 -14.31
CA GLY A 172 -2.24 5.19 -13.49
C GLY A 172 -1.95 3.85 -12.80
N LEU A 173 -2.72 2.80 -13.05
CA LEU A 173 -2.49 1.47 -12.46
C LEU A 173 -1.17 0.82 -12.88
N CYS A 174 -0.60 1.25 -14.01
CA CYS A 174 0.70 0.79 -14.49
C CYS A 174 1.68 1.97 -14.55
N PRO A 175 2.54 2.16 -13.52
CA PRO A 175 3.53 3.23 -13.52
C PRO A 175 4.63 3.01 -14.56
N ASN A 176 4.92 1.75 -14.92
CA ASN A 176 5.96 1.43 -15.89
C ASN A 176 5.45 1.55 -17.34
N PRO A 177 6.03 2.45 -18.17
CA PRO A 177 5.60 2.67 -19.55
C PRO A 177 5.70 1.43 -20.45
N LEU A 178 6.64 0.53 -20.18
CA LEU A 178 6.90 -0.66 -21.00
C LEU A 178 5.78 -1.69 -20.97
N TYR A 179 4.95 -1.67 -19.91
CA TYR A 179 3.87 -2.64 -19.71
C TYR A 179 2.49 -2.03 -19.86
N ARG A 180 2.41 -0.73 -20.14
CA ARG A 180 1.15 0.01 -20.24
C ARG A 180 0.15 -0.63 -21.20
N GLU A 181 0.61 -1.07 -22.38
CA GLU A 181 -0.24 -1.72 -23.38
C GLU A 181 -0.90 -3.01 -22.87
N ARG A 182 -0.24 -3.74 -21.96
CA ARG A 182 -0.77 -4.97 -21.37
C ARG A 182 -1.89 -4.69 -20.35
N PHE A 183 -1.87 -3.52 -19.72
CA PHE A 183 -2.90 -3.07 -18.80
C PHE A 183 -4.08 -2.38 -19.51
N THR A 184 -3.89 -1.86 -20.72
CA THR A 184 -4.93 -1.17 -21.49
C THR A 184 -6.27 -1.92 -21.50
N PRO A 185 -6.32 -3.24 -21.77
CA PRO A 185 -7.60 -3.96 -21.75
C PRO A 185 -8.29 -3.98 -20.38
N ALA A 186 -7.53 -4.05 -19.28
CA ALA A 186 -8.09 -4.02 -17.93
C ALA A 186 -8.59 -2.61 -17.58
N ILE A 187 -7.83 -1.57 -17.97
CA ILE A 187 -8.21 -0.17 -17.81
C ILE A 187 -9.53 0.11 -18.55
N GLU A 188 -9.66 -0.37 -19.78
CA GLU A 188 -10.89 -0.23 -20.55
C GLU A 188 -12.11 -0.86 -19.87
N ILE A 189 -11.94 -2.00 -19.19
CA ILE A 189 -13.03 -2.63 -18.41
C ILE A 189 -13.43 -1.72 -17.26
N LEU A 190 -12.45 -1.17 -16.52
CA LEU A 190 -12.71 -0.25 -15.42
C LEU A 190 -13.46 0.99 -15.92
N GLU A 191 -13.00 1.64 -16.99
CA GLU A 191 -13.62 2.84 -17.55
C GLU A 191 -15.02 2.59 -18.13
N LYS A 192 -15.26 1.42 -18.74
CA LYS A 192 -16.55 1.10 -19.37
C LYS A 192 -17.58 0.52 -18.40
N ARG A 193 -17.14 -0.19 -17.36
CA ARG A 193 -18.02 -1.00 -16.49
C ARG A 193 -18.08 -0.51 -15.04
N PHE A 194 -17.27 0.46 -14.64
CA PHE A 194 -17.24 0.97 -13.28
C PHE A 194 -17.56 2.47 -13.25
N THR A 195 -18.16 2.92 -12.15
CA THR A 195 -18.15 4.33 -11.81
C THR A 195 -16.79 4.66 -11.21
N VAL A 196 -16.00 5.51 -11.87
CA VAL A 196 -14.69 5.95 -11.37
C VAL A 196 -14.86 7.27 -10.61
N LEU A 197 -14.49 7.30 -9.34
CA LEU A 197 -14.65 8.46 -8.47
C LEU A 197 -13.34 8.83 -7.77
N ALA A 198 -13.01 10.12 -7.80
CA ALA A 198 -11.81 10.67 -7.19
C ALA A 198 -12.11 11.23 -5.79
N LEU A 199 -11.28 10.87 -4.82
CA LEU A 199 -11.25 11.33 -3.43
C LEU A 199 -9.97 12.15 -3.17
N ASP A 200 -9.56 13.00 -4.13
CA ASP A 200 -8.23 13.60 -4.12
C ASP A 200 -8.16 15.08 -3.67
N ALA A 201 -9.30 15.71 -3.35
CA ALA A 201 -9.34 17.10 -2.87
C ALA A 201 -9.90 17.27 -1.45
N GLY A 202 -10.02 16.17 -0.68
CA GLY A 202 -10.42 16.19 0.73
C GLY A 202 -9.25 16.41 1.69
N THR A 203 -9.55 16.76 2.94
CA THR A 203 -8.57 16.86 4.02
C THR A 203 -7.82 15.52 4.17
N ASP A 204 -6.49 15.55 4.27
CA ASP A 204 -5.76 14.36 4.70
C ASP A 204 -6.03 14.17 6.21
N TYR A 205 -6.74 13.11 6.58
CA TYR A 205 -7.10 12.85 7.97
C TYR A 205 -5.89 12.40 8.81
N ARG A 206 -4.74 12.11 8.18
CA ARG A 206 -3.45 11.95 8.87
C ARG A 206 -2.85 13.31 9.26
N GLU A 207 -3.17 14.39 8.53
CA GLU A 207 -2.62 15.73 8.75
C GLU A 207 -3.39 16.56 9.81
N LEU A 208 -4.40 15.98 10.47
CA LEU A 208 -5.05 16.63 11.61
C LEU A 208 -4.01 16.95 12.71
N PRO A 209 -4.03 18.17 13.30
CA PRO A 209 -3.07 18.56 14.33
C PRO A 209 -3.14 17.58 15.51
N GLY A 210 -2.11 16.74 15.63
CA GLY A 210 -2.05 15.63 16.58
C GLY A 210 -1.48 14.33 16.01
N ASN A 211 -1.43 14.18 14.68
CA ASN A 211 -1.06 12.93 14.00
C ASN A 211 0.01 13.06 12.88
N ALA A 212 0.89 14.07 12.94
CA ALA A 212 2.14 14.06 12.17
C ALA A 212 3.07 12.96 12.71
N GLN A 213 2.68 11.71 12.50
CA GLN A 213 3.40 10.54 12.95
C GLN A 213 4.61 10.42 12.04
N GLN A 214 5.76 10.85 12.58
CA GLN A 214 7.06 10.61 11.97
C GLN A 214 7.15 9.11 11.68
N TRP A 215 7.19 8.75 10.39
CA TRP A 215 7.17 7.35 9.94
C TRP A 215 8.59 6.73 9.93
N GLY A 216 9.57 7.41 10.52
CA GLY A 216 10.95 6.97 10.53
C GLY A 216 11.96 8.08 10.80
N GLU A 217 13.24 7.73 10.70
CA GLU A 217 14.38 8.62 10.93
C GLU A 217 15.36 8.61 9.75
N TYR A 218 16.01 9.74 9.50
CA TYR A 218 17.13 9.86 8.57
C TYR A 218 18.37 10.31 9.34
N LEU A 219 19.41 9.50 9.33
CA LEU A 219 20.62 9.64 10.15
C LEU A 219 21.84 9.94 9.28
N TRP A 220 22.59 10.99 9.63
CA TRP A 220 23.84 11.33 8.96
C TRP A 220 24.80 12.16 9.85
N PRO A 221 26.12 12.11 9.62
CA PRO A 221 26.81 11.11 8.82
C PRO A 221 26.82 9.77 9.57
N GLN A 222 26.63 8.66 8.86
CA GLN A 222 26.63 7.32 9.45
C GLN A 222 27.96 7.00 10.16
N SER A 223 29.07 7.51 9.65
CA SER A 223 30.40 7.40 10.28
C SER A 223 30.49 7.96 11.70
N ALA A 224 29.61 8.88 12.10
CA ALA A 224 29.59 9.47 13.44
C ALA A 224 28.84 8.61 14.49
N GLY A 225 28.98 7.29 14.43
CA GLY A 225 28.32 6.35 15.36
C GLY A 225 26.93 5.90 14.92
N GLY A 226 26.61 6.01 13.62
CA GLY A 226 25.30 5.67 13.09
C GLY A 226 24.92 4.21 13.26
N LEU A 227 25.88 3.28 13.22
CA LEU A 227 25.61 1.86 13.44
C LEU A 227 25.17 1.57 14.88
N ALA A 228 25.82 2.17 15.88
CA ALA A 228 25.42 2.02 17.28
C ALA A 228 24.04 2.63 17.54
N TYR A 229 23.75 3.78 16.94
CA TYR A 229 22.41 4.37 16.97
C TYR A 229 21.37 3.44 16.35
N LEU A 230 21.68 2.85 15.19
CA LEU A 230 20.80 1.92 14.49
C LEU A 230 20.49 0.69 15.35
N GLU A 231 21.50 0.07 15.97
CA GLU A 231 21.29 -1.09 16.83
C GLU A 231 20.37 -0.76 18.02
N ASN A 232 20.57 0.42 18.63
CA ASN A 232 19.72 0.92 19.71
C ASN A 232 18.31 1.25 19.23
N TRP A 233 18.18 1.89 18.06
CA TRP A 233 16.89 2.25 17.47
C TRP A 233 16.06 0.99 17.21
N LEU A 234 16.67 -0.06 16.64
CA LEU A 234 16.03 -1.36 16.48
C LEU A 234 15.88 -2.12 17.80
N ALA A 235 16.45 -1.67 18.93
CA ALA A 235 16.46 -2.41 20.19
C ALA A 235 16.92 -3.87 20.00
N LEU A 236 17.99 -4.07 19.24
CA LEU A 236 18.59 -5.39 19.01
C LEU A 236 19.25 -5.85 20.31
N GLY A 237 18.58 -6.76 21.02
CA GLY A 237 19.14 -7.41 22.21
C GLY A 237 20.05 -8.60 21.85
N GLU A 238 20.54 -9.31 22.87
CA GLU A 238 21.40 -10.49 22.71
C GLU A 238 20.75 -11.63 21.89
N GLN A 239 19.42 -11.66 21.82
CA GLN A 239 18.64 -12.66 21.05
C GLN A 239 18.50 -12.30 19.56
N ALA A 240 19.09 -11.19 19.11
CA ALA A 240 19.07 -10.82 17.70
C ALA A 240 19.89 -11.81 16.87
N GLN A 241 19.29 -12.34 15.80
CA GLN A 241 19.98 -13.22 14.87
C GLN A 241 20.81 -12.36 13.91
N ARG A 242 22.13 -12.51 13.94
CA ARG A 242 23.05 -11.72 13.10
C ARG A 242 23.45 -12.49 11.83
N ASP A 243 23.73 -11.72 10.78
CA ASP A 243 24.26 -12.18 9.49
C ASP A 243 23.53 -13.40 8.92
N GLN A 244 22.20 -13.28 8.85
CA GLN A 244 21.31 -14.35 8.37
C GLN A 244 21.07 -14.23 6.86
N LEU A 245 20.92 -15.38 6.19
CA LEU A 245 20.47 -15.45 4.81
C LEU A 245 18.98 -15.78 4.79
N LEU A 246 18.14 -14.80 4.45
CA LEU A 246 16.71 -15.02 4.25
C LEU A 246 16.43 -15.48 2.83
N SER A 247 15.47 -16.39 2.68
CA SER A 247 14.83 -16.66 1.40
C SER A 247 13.57 -15.80 1.29
N VAL A 248 13.68 -14.67 0.60
CA VAL A 248 12.57 -13.75 0.36
C VAL A 248 11.93 -14.14 -0.96
N ASN A 249 10.73 -14.73 -0.88
CA ASN A 249 10.06 -15.43 -1.97
C ASN A 249 10.96 -16.53 -2.59
N HIS A 250 11.85 -16.18 -3.53
CA HIS A 250 12.84 -17.07 -4.15
C HIS A 250 14.25 -16.46 -4.25
N HIS A 251 14.46 -15.26 -3.71
CA HIS A 251 15.74 -14.57 -3.75
C HIS A 251 16.46 -14.65 -2.39
N PRO A 252 17.75 -15.02 -2.36
CA PRO A 252 18.55 -14.93 -1.15
C PRO A 252 18.76 -13.44 -0.81
N LEU A 253 18.55 -13.08 0.45
CA LEU A 253 18.76 -11.74 0.98
C LEU A 253 19.60 -11.82 2.24
N GLN A 254 20.79 -11.21 2.22
CA GLN A 254 21.64 -11.16 3.39
C GLN A 254 21.18 -10.05 4.32
N VAL A 255 20.92 -10.42 5.58
CA VAL A 255 20.40 -9.53 6.61
C VAL A 255 21.42 -9.43 7.75
N ARG A 256 21.80 -8.21 8.11
CA ARG A 256 22.81 -7.96 9.15
C ARG A 256 22.31 -8.35 10.54
N ALA A 257 21.05 -8.03 10.83
CA ALA A 257 20.42 -8.44 12.07
C ALA A 257 18.90 -8.58 11.94
N LEU A 258 18.35 -9.55 12.65
CA LEU A 258 16.92 -9.82 12.74
C LEU A 258 16.49 -9.92 14.21
N ALA A 259 15.33 -9.34 14.50
CA ALA A 259 14.59 -9.56 15.72
C ALA A 259 13.09 -9.60 15.38
N PRO A 260 12.20 -10.05 16.29
CA PRO A 260 10.76 -10.06 16.02
C PRO A 260 10.27 -8.68 15.56
N GLY A 261 9.70 -8.62 14.35
CA GLY A 261 9.17 -7.41 13.71
C GLY A 261 10.22 -6.40 13.24
N ARG A 262 11.53 -6.73 13.32
CA ARG A 262 12.63 -5.77 13.15
C ARG A 262 13.76 -6.35 12.30
N ALA A 263 14.25 -5.57 11.33
CA ALA A 263 15.34 -5.99 10.48
C ALA A 263 16.33 -4.86 10.20
N TRP A 264 17.61 -5.24 10.11
CA TRP A 264 18.71 -4.39 9.67
C TRP A 264 19.32 -4.96 8.38
N LEU A 265 19.29 -4.16 7.31
CA LEU A 265 19.90 -4.49 6.03
C LEU A 265 20.89 -3.42 5.57
N GLU A 266 21.75 -3.79 4.63
CA GLU A 266 22.60 -2.85 3.90
C GLU A 266 21.96 -2.46 2.57
N PHE A 267 22.17 -1.21 2.16
CA PHE A 267 21.69 -0.72 0.86
C PHE A 267 22.19 -1.58 -0.30
N ALA A 268 23.47 -1.97 -0.27
CA ALA A 268 24.08 -2.79 -1.32
C ALA A 268 23.36 -4.13 -1.48
N GLU A 269 22.93 -4.75 -0.39
CA GLU A 269 22.20 -6.01 -0.42
C GLU A 269 20.76 -5.83 -0.92
N LEU A 270 20.03 -4.86 -0.36
CA LEU A 270 18.59 -4.73 -0.61
C LEU A 270 18.28 -4.02 -1.95
N CYS A 271 19.07 -3.01 -2.30
CA CYS A 271 18.87 -2.18 -3.49
C CYS A 271 19.93 -2.44 -4.58
N GLY A 272 21.07 -3.06 -4.26
CA GLY A 272 22.06 -3.45 -5.27
C GLY A 272 21.70 -4.73 -6.02
N ASN A 273 20.97 -5.65 -5.37
CA ASN A 273 20.54 -6.91 -5.98
C ASN A 273 19.15 -6.82 -6.64
N ALA A 274 18.81 -7.82 -7.45
CA ALA A 274 17.60 -7.88 -8.27
C ALA A 274 16.32 -8.20 -7.45
N HIS A 275 16.06 -7.45 -6.39
CA HIS A 275 14.83 -7.54 -5.61
C HIS A 275 13.67 -6.79 -6.27
N SER A 276 12.50 -7.39 -6.19
CA SER A 276 11.24 -6.89 -6.73
C SER A 276 10.43 -6.14 -5.67
N THR A 277 9.39 -5.43 -6.11
CA THR A 277 8.40 -4.83 -5.20
C THR A 277 7.74 -5.87 -4.29
N ALA A 278 7.49 -7.09 -4.80
CA ALA A 278 6.92 -8.17 -3.99
C ALA A 278 7.85 -8.59 -2.84
N ASP A 279 9.16 -8.51 -3.05
CA ASP A 279 10.16 -8.82 -2.02
C ASP A 279 10.14 -7.75 -0.92
N PHE A 280 10.05 -6.47 -1.27
CA PHE A 280 9.92 -5.38 -0.30
C PHE A 280 8.63 -5.47 0.51
N LEU A 281 7.50 -5.79 -0.14
CA LEU A 281 6.23 -6.02 0.56
C LEU A 281 6.33 -7.19 1.54
N TRP A 282 6.88 -8.33 1.10
CA TRP A 282 7.09 -9.50 1.95
C TRP A 282 7.96 -9.17 3.18
N LEU A 283 9.00 -8.36 2.96
CA LEU A 283 9.95 -7.94 4.00
C LEU A 283 9.27 -7.03 5.01
N LEU A 284 8.58 -5.98 4.55
CA LEU A 284 7.95 -4.97 5.42
C LEU A 284 6.73 -5.51 6.18
N GLN A 285 6.02 -6.51 5.64
CA GLN A 285 4.96 -7.20 6.37
C GLN A 285 5.48 -8.01 7.57
N ARG A 286 6.70 -8.55 7.47
CA ARG A 286 7.34 -9.34 8.54
C ARG A 286 8.18 -8.48 9.49
N TYR A 287 8.78 -7.44 8.95
CA TYR A 287 9.67 -6.53 9.64
C TYR A 287 9.20 -5.09 9.41
N PRO A 288 8.08 -4.68 10.03
CA PRO A 288 7.52 -3.34 9.88
C PRO A 288 8.43 -2.24 10.44
N ARG A 289 9.50 -2.59 11.16
CA ARG A 289 10.51 -1.64 11.63
C ARG A 289 11.86 -2.01 11.01
N LEU A 290 12.26 -1.25 10.01
CA LEU A 290 13.37 -1.55 9.11
C LEU A 290 14.46 -0.50 9.22
N ALA A 291 15.72 -0.92 9.37
CA ALA A 291 16.86 -0.03 9.25
C ALA A 291 17.71 -0.40 8.03
N LEU A 292 18.05 0.62 7.23
CA LEU A 292 18.89 0.50 6.05
C LEU A 292 20.18 1.31 6.25
N SER A 293 21.31 0.61 6.35
CA SER A 293 22.63 1.24 6.46
C SER A 293 23.37 1.33 5.14
N GLY A 294 24.30 2.26 5.06
CA GLY A 294 25.19 2.44 3.91
C GLY A 294 24.48 3.04 2.71
N VAL A 295 23.42 3.84 2.92
CA VAL A 295 22.69 4.47 1.83
C VAL A 295 23.59 5.48 1.13
N PRO A 296 23.99 5.23 -0.13
CA PRO A 296 24.93 6.09 -0.85
C PRO A 296 24.24 7.34 -1.39
N SER A 297 25.02 8.23 -2.00
CA SER A 297 24.45 9.27 -2.87
C SER A 297 23.82 8.59 -4.08
N LEU A 298 22.54 8.84 -4.36
CA LEU A 298 21.83 8.20 -5.48
C LEU A 298 22.49 8.50 -6.84
N ASP A 299 23.11 9.66 -6.99
CA ASP A 299 23.84 10.09 -8.20
C ASP A 299 25.01 9.15 -8.58
N SER A 300 25.50 8.37 -7.62
CA SER A 300 26.61 7.43 -7.81
C SER A 300 26.15 6.00 -8.13
N GLN A 301 24.83 5.77 -8.18
CA GLN A 301 24.26 4.44 -8.30
C GLN A 301 23.65 4.18 -9.69
N PRO A 302 23.64 2.92 -10.14
CA PRO A 302 22.88 2.51 -11.32
C PRO A 302 21.38 2.87 -11.21
N THR A 303 20.76 3.19 -12.33
CA THR A 303 19.34 3.62 -12.39
C THR A 303 18.39 2.60 -11.77
N ASP A 304 18.66 1.31 -11.93
CA ASP A 304 17.86 0.23 -11.37
C ASP A 304 17.96 0.14 -9.84
N ALA A 305 19.15 0.39 -9.28
CA ALA A 305 19.35 0.47 -7.83
C ALA A 305 18.63 1.70 -7.23
N CYS A 306 18.70 2.83 -7.91
CA CYS A 306 17.93 4.03 -7.56
C CYS A 306 16.42 3.76 -7.57
N GLN A 307 15.93 3.07 -8.61
CA GLN A 307 14.51 2.72 -8.70
C GLN A 307 14.07 1.76 -7.59
N ARG A 308 14.91 0.79 -7.23
CA ARG A 308 14.64 -0.13 -6.10
C ARG A 308 14.56 0.62 -4.77
N PHE A 309 15.46 1.58 -4.53
CA PHE A 309 15.39 2.43 -3.34
C PHE A 309 14.13 3.30 -3.30
N ILE A 310 13.76 3.92 -4.43
CA ILE A 310 12.51 4.67 -4.61
C ILE A 310 11.31 3.80 -4.24
N ASN A 311 11.25 2.59 -4.81
CA ASN A 311 10.18 1.64 -4.55
C ASN A 311 10.13 1.24 -3.07
N LEU A 312 11.27 0.94 -2.45
CA LEU A 312 11.35 0.58 -1.03
C LEU A 312 10.78 1.68 -0.12
N VAL A 313 11.21 2.94 -0.32
CA VAL A 313 10.73 4.09 0.46
C VAL A 313 9.23 4.27 0.29
N ASP A 314 8.75 4.14 -0.95
CA ASP A 314 7.36 4.30 -1.29
C ASP A 314 6.49 3.22 -0.65
N ILE A 315 6.92 1.95 -0.70
CA ILE A 315 6.22 0.81 -0.10
C ILE A 315 6.25 0.90 1.43
N ALA A 316 7.38 1.28 2.03
CA ALA A 316 7.49 1.43 3.48
C ALA A 316 6.53 2.50 4.01
N TYR A 317 6.46 3.64 3.33
CA TYR A 317 5.52 4.71 3.66
C TYR A 317 4.06 4.26 3.53
N ASP A 318 3.72 3.59 2.43
CA ASP A 318 2.34 3.15 2.17
C ASP A 318 1.90 2.03 3.13
N ALA A 319 2.83 1.15 3.52
CA ALA A 319 2.60 0.08 4.51
C ALA A 319 2.55 0.59 5.97
N GLY A 320 2.85 1.87 6.23
CA GLY A 320 2.95 2.41 7.58
C GLY A 320 4.12 1.83 8.39
N ALA A 321 5.16 1.37 7.70
CA ALA A 321 6.37 0.85 8.32
C ALA A 321 7.24 1.98 8.89
N GLU A 322 7.98 1.70 9.95
CA GLU A 322 9.00 2.59 10.50
C GLU A 322 10.34 2.36 9.77
N LEU A 323 10.86 3.40 9.13
CA LEU A 323 12.11 3.31 8.35
C LEU A 323 13.23 4.17 8.95
N LEU A 324 14.36 3.56 9.29
CA LEU A 324 15.61 4.26 9.62
C LEU A 324 16.57 4.19 8.42
N LEU A 325 16.91 5.33 7.85
CA LEU A 325 17.92 5.43 6.78
C LEU A 325 19.22 6.01 7.33
N CYS A 326 20.34 5.31 7.16
CA CYS A 326 21.65 5.79 7.54
C CYS A 326 22.50 6.07 6.29
N SER A 327 23.04 7.28 6.20
CA SER A 327 23.87 7.73 5.09
C SER A 327 25.05 8.56 5.58
N GLU A 328 26.14 8.59 4.80
CA GLU A 328 27.22 9.56 4.98
C GLU A 328 26.82 10.98 4.56
N PHE A 329 25.73 11.13 3.80
CA PHE A 329 25.34 12.38 3.19
C PHE A 329 24.07 12.94 3.84
N SER A 330 23.92 14.27 3.86
CA SER A 330 22.65 14.88 4.26
C SER A 330 21.53 14.50 3.28
N LEU A 331 20.28 14.54 3.74
CA LEU A 331 19.15 14.18 2.88
C LEU A 331 19.08 15.08 1.64
N GLU A 332 19.43 16.36 1.78
CA GLU A 332 19.46 17.31 0.66
C GLU A 332 20.48 16.90 -0.39
N ARG A 333 21.63 16.33 0.03
CA ARG A 333 22.66 15.84 -0.89
C ARG A 333 22.28 14.51 -1.51
N LEU A 334 21.64 13.62 -0.77
CA LEU A 334 21.12 12.35 -1.29
C LEU A 334 20.07 12.59 -2.40
N CYS A 335 19.26 13.64 -2.26
CA CYS A 335 18.18 13.99 -3.19
C CYS A 335 18.59 14.94 -4.34
N ARG A 336 19.89 15.25 -4.54
CA ARG A 336 20.33 16.34 -5.44
C ARG A 336 20.41 15.99 -6.93
N GLY A 337 20.61 14.73 -7.34
CA GLY A 337 20.82 14.39 -8.76
C GLY A 337 19.86 13.38 -9.39
N SER A 338 18.74 13.06 -8.75
CA SER A 338 17.68 12.25 -9.35
C SER A 338 16.65 13.12 -10.10
N ALA A 339 16.96 13.50 -11.33
CA ALA A 339 16.07 14.23 -12.26
C ALA A 339 14.97 13.35 -12.89
N HIS A 340 14.48 12.34 -12.18
CA HIS A 340 13.39 11.46 -12.62
C HIS A 340 12.04 11.96 -12.09
N GLN A 341 11.01 12.00 -12.93
CA GLN A 341 9.66 12.45 -12.55
C GLN A 341 9.07 11.63 -11.38
N ASP A 342 9.44 10.35 -11.26
CA ASP A 342 9.01 9.45 -10.18
C ASP A 342 9.60 9.83 -8.80
N PHE A 343 10.71 10.57 -8.76
CA PHE A 343 11.40 10.91 -7.52
C PHE A 343 10.71 12.03 -6.73
N VAL A 344 9.84 12.83 -7.35
CA VAL A 344 9.17 13.96 -6.70
C VAL A 344 8.35 13.51 -5.49
N ARG A 345 7.64 12.38 -5.63
CA ARG A 345 6.82 11.80 -4.56
C ARG A 345 7.68 11.23 -3.44
N THR A 346 8.69 10.46 -3.79
CA THR A 346 9.62 9.85 -2.82
C THR A 346 10.38 10.91 -2.05
N ARG A 347 10.78 12.02 -2.69
CA ARG A 347 11.41 13.16 -2.02
C ARG A 347 10.51 13.80 -0.96
N SER A 348 9.20 13.92 -1.24
CA SER A 348 8.23 14.40 -0.24
C SER A 348 8.17 13.46 0.97
N ARG A 349 8.09 12.15 0.73
CA ARG A 349 8.06 11.10 1.78
C ARG A 349 9.35 11.11 2.63
N LEU A 350 10.51 11.17 1.98
CA LEU A 350 11.80 11.30 2.65
C LEU A 350 11.89 12.58 3.48
N GLY A 351 11.30 13.68 3.00
CA GLY A 351 11.22 14.95 3.72
C GLY A 351 10.44 14.89 5.03
N GLN A 352 9.58 13.87 5.21
CA GLN A 352 8.80 13.63 6.43
C GLN A 352 9.53 12.79 7.48
N LEU A 353 10.69 12.22 7.16
CA LEU A 353 11.52 11.49 8.13
C LEU A 353 12.09 12.46 9.16
N HIS A 354 12.18 12.02 10.42
CA HIS A 354 12.85 12.82 11.44
C HIS A 354 14.36 12.84 11.17
N LYS A 355 14.85 14.04 10.92
CA LYS A 355 16.23 14.29 10.52
C LYS A 355 17.14 14.37 11.74
N ARG A 356 18.06 13.41 11.88
CA ARG A 356 19.04 13.37 12.97
C ARG A 356 20.45 13.53 12.42
N LYS A 357 21.07 14.67 12.73
CA LYS A 357 22.49 14.90 12.48
C LYS A 357 23.31 14.42 13.68
N LEU A 358 24.17 13.43 13.47
CA LEU A 358 25.16 13.01 14.44
C LEU A 358 26.36 13.97 14.40
N VAL A 359 26.94 14.22 15.57
CA VAL A 359 28.15 15.03 15.70
C VAL A 359 29.28 14.06 16.00
N THR A 360 30.33 14.08 15.18
CA THR A 360 31.57 13.37 15.48
C THR A 360 32.16 13.91 16.76
N THR A 361 32.26 13.09 17.80
CA THR A 361 33.09 13.36 18.98
C THR A 361 34.57 13.17 18.62
N GLU A 362 35.09 14.02 17.75
CA GLU A 362 36.54 14.19 17.56
C GLU A 362 36.86 15.66 17.80
N GLY A 363 37.18 15.96 19.06
CA GLY A 363 37.45 17.32 19.53
C GLY A 363 37.32 17.55 21.04
N ALA A 364 37.34 16.51 21.88
CA ALA A 364 37.67 16.68 23.30
C ALA A 364 39.18 16.43 23.48
N GLY A 365 39.98 17.46 23.21
CA GLY A 365 41.34 17.53 23.74
C GLY A 365 41.30 17.55 25.28
N PRO A 366 42.36 17.10 25.97
CA PRO A 366 42.33 16.91 27.42
C PRO A 366 42.45 18.25 28.16
N GLU A 367 41.37 19.02 28.23
CA GLU A 367 41.26 20.18 29.12
C GLU A 367 39.93 20.21 29.86
N VAL A 368 39.62 19.16 30.61
CA VAL A 368 38.76 19.29 31.81
C VAL A 368 39.31 18.37 32.92
N ARG A 369 40.52 18.67 33.38
CA ARG A 369 41.02 18.27 34.70
C ARG A 369 41.75 19.44 35.32
N ALA A 370 41.00 20.44 35.78
CA ALA A 370 41.32 21.32 36.92
C ALA A 370 40.43 22.56 36.91
N ALA A 371 39.27 22.49 37.57
CA ALA A 371 38.61 23.65 38.20
C ALA A 371 37.37 23.18 38.96
N CYS A 372 37.55 22.27 39.92
CA CYS A 372 36.58 22.11 40.99
C CYS A 372 37.30 21.63 42.24
N HIS A 373 38.15 22.50 42.78
CA HIS A 373 38.50 22.51 44.21
C HIS A 373 39.11 23.86 44.59
N LYS A 374 38.41 24.56 45.51
CA LYS A 374 38.86 25.58 46.48
C LYS A 374 39.07 27.00 45.91
N ASP A 375 38.14 27.93 46.15
CA ASP A 375 37.88 28.71 47.38
C ASP A 375 38.90 29.85 47.59
N CYS A 376 38.54 31.09 47.19
CA CYS A 376 38.79 32.39 47.81
C CYS A 376 38.58 33.55 46.82
#